data_AF-A0AAX0XMY2-F1
#
_entry.id   AF-A0AAX0XMY2-F1
#
_cell.length_a   1.000
_cell.length_b   1.000
_cell.length_c   1.000
_cell.angle_alpha   90.00
_cell.angle_beta   90.00
_cell.angle_gamma   90.00
#
_symmetry.space_group_name_H-M   'P 1'
#
loop_
_entity.id
_entity.type
_entity.pdbx_description
1 polymer ?
#
loop_
_entity_poly.entity_id
_entity_poly.type
_entity_poly.pdbx_seq_one_letter_code
_entity_poly.pdbx_strand_id
1 'polypeptide(L)'
;MFELHSRLQADTRLLGDLPLCRVLLAKDSQYPWLILVPRVANLREIHHLAPAQQRQLMEESCAVATLMEQALRPDKINVAALGNLVPQLHLHHVARFSTDKAWPGPIWGAHPSVPYEEAALLVEAASWRLKLANLAGFSPLGTDN
;
A
#
# COMPACT_ATOMS: atom_id res chain seq x y z
N MET A 1 -1.60 17.57 -13.08
CA MET A 1 -0.83 16.32 -13.32
C MET A 1 -0.75 15.57 -12.00
N PHE A 2 -0.80 14.23 -11.99
CA PHE A 2 -0.59 13.45 -10.77
C PHE A 2 0.91 13.43 -10.43
N GLU A 3 1.24 13.64 -9.16
CA GLU A 3 2.59 13.51 -8.61
C GLU A 3 2.45 12.85 -7.23
N LEU A 4 3.35 11.92 -6.90
CA LEU A 4 3.32 11.26 -5.61
C LEU A 4 3.80 12.24 -4.53
N HIS A 5 3.05 12.35 -3.44
CA HIS A 5 3.41 13.24 -2.34
C HIS A 5 4.78 12.89 -1.77
N SER A 6 5.63 13.88 -1.53
CA SER A 6 7.03 13.70 -1.11
C SER A 6 7.19 12.81 0.13
N ARG A 7 6.28 12.94 1.11
CA ARG A 7 6.27 12.06 2.29
C ARG A 7 5.99 10.60 1.96
N LEU A 8 5.05 10.31 1.06
CA LEU A 8 4.80 8.94 0.61
C LEU A 8 6.02 8.41 -0.16
N GLN A 9 6.65 9.24 -1.00
CA GLN A 9 7.86 8.85 -1.70
C GLN A 9 9.02 8.52 -0.74
N ALA A 10 9.20 9.31 0.32
CA ALA A 10 10.23 9.08 1.33
C ALA A 10 9.99 7.78 2.12
N ASP A 11 8.75 7.59 2.61
CA ASP A 11 8.39 6.53 3.54
C ASP A 11 8.05 5.19 2.85
N THR A 12 8.06 5.14 1.51
CA THR A 12 7.68 3.93 0.76
C THR A 12 8.67 3.58 -0.35
N ARG A 13 8.59 2.33 -0.83
CA ARG A 13 9.21 1.87 -2.07
C ARG A 13 8.13 1.65 -3.12
N LEU A 14 8.34 2.23 -4.30
CA LEU A 14 7.46 2.02 -5.45
C LEU A 14 7.56 0.59 -5.97
N LEU A 15 6.40 -0.05 -6.18
CA LEU A 15 6.31 -1.41 -6.73
C LEU A 15 5.84 -1.40 -8.19
N GLY A 16 4.81 -0.62 -8.49
CA GLY A 16 4.22 -0.51 -9.81
C GLY A 16 2.86 0.15 -9.78
N ASP A 17 2.10 -0.02 -10.86
CA ASP A 17 0.83 0.65 -11.09
C ASP A 17 -0.24 -0.39 -11.46
N LEU A 18 -1.36 -0.38 -10.73
CA LEU A 18 -2.65 -0.94 -11.16
C LEU A 18 -3.38 0.06 -12.07
N PRO A 19 -4.51 -0.30 -12.74
CA PRO A 19 -5.22 0.60 -13.65
C PRO A 19 -5.47 2.01 -13.09
N LEU A 20 -5.88 2.12 -11.83
CA LEU A 20 -6.08 3.39 -11.13
C LEU A 20 -4.95 3.70 -10.13
N CYS A 21 -4.55 2.74 -9.30
CA CYS A 21 -3.69 3.03 -8.16
C CYS A 21 -2.22 2.72 -8.41
N ARG A 22 -1.35 3.61 -7.94
CA ARG A 22 0.04 3.29 -7.67
C ARG A 22 0.14 2.41 -6.44
N VAL A 23 0.93 1.34 -6.51
CA VAL A 23 1.16 0.40 -5.43
C VAL A 23 2.52 0.66 -4.80
N LEU A 24 2.52 0.89 -3.49
CA LEU A 24 3.69 1.21 -2.69
C LEU A 24 3.86 0.18 -1.57
N LEU A 25 5.11 -0.13 -1.22
CA LEU A 25 5.50 -0.88 -0.02
C LEU A 25 5.93 0.11 1.06
N ALA A 26 5.30 0.10 2.23
CA ALA A 26 5.74 0.93 3.35
C ALA A 26 7.12 0.47 3.84
N LYS A 27 8.02 1.41 4.17
CA LYS A 27 9.36 1.11 4.71
C LYS A 27 9.34 0.88 6.22
N ASP A 28 8.29 0.27 6.76
CA ASP A 28 8.23 -0.19 8.14
C ASP A 28 8.22 -1.72 8.15
N SER A 29 9.35 -2.32 8.53
CA SER A 29 9.58 -3.76 8.48
C SER A 29 8.80 -4.55 9.54
N GLN A 30 8.09 -3.86 10.43
CA GLN A 30 7.32 -4.49 11.51
C GLN A 30 6.04 -5.14 11.01
N TYR A 31 5.50 -4.71 9.86
CA TYR A 31 4.23 -5.20 9.34
C TYR A 31 4.30 -5.34 7.81
N PRO A 32 3.76 -6.42 7.21
CA PRO A 32 3.56 -6.46 5.76
C PRO A 32 2.50 -5.44 5.36
N TRP A 33 2.93 -4.36 4.71
CA TRP A 33 2.11 -3.16 4.52
C TRP A 33 2.23 -2.58 3.11
N LEU A 34 1.14 -2.70 2.35
CA LEU A 34 0.97 -2.08 1.03
C LEU A 34 0.09 -0.84 1.11
N ILE A 35 0.35 0.14 0.24
CA ILE A 35 -0.44 1.37 0.14
C ILE A 35 -0.84 1.57 -1.32
N LEU A 36 -2.13 1.83 -1.54
CA LEU A 36 -2.67 2.22 -2.84
C LEU A 36 -2.86 3.73 -2.89
N VAL A 37 -2.38 4.35 -3.97
CA VAL A 37 -2.53 5.79 -4.22
C VAL A 37 -3.19 5.99 -5.59
N PRO A 38 -4.49 6.36 -5.66
CA PRO A 38 -5.13 6.66 -6.94
C PRO A 38 -4.34 7.73 -7.71
N ARG A 39 -3.99 7.45 -8.97
CA ARG A 39 -3.18 8.35 -9.82
C ARG A 39 -4.01 9.49 -10.42
N VAL A 40 -4.74 10.20 -9.57
CA VAL A 40 -5.60 11.34 -9.92
C VAL A 40 -5.17 12.53 -9.06
N ALA A 41 -4.95 13.67 -9.71
CA ALA A 41 -4.43 14.86 -9.04
C ALA A 41 -5.45 15.44 -8.02
N ASN A 42 -4.93 16.05 -6.95
CA ASN A 42 -5.69 16.84 -5.98
C ASN A 42 -6.82 16.09 -5.23
N LEU A 43 -6.72 14.77 -5.09
CA LEU A 43 -7.65 14.00 -4.28
C LEU A 43 -7.21 13.93 -2.82
N ARG A 44 -8.21 13.96 -1.93
CA ARG A 44 -8.03 13.84 -0.47
C ARG A 44 -8.84 12.69 0.08
N GLU A 45 -10.09 12.61 -0.33
CA GLU A 45 -11.05 11.62 0.14
C GLU A 45 -11.50 10.68 -0.97
N ILE A 46 -11.90 9.46 -0.61
CA ILE A 46 -12.46 8.48 -1.56
C ILE A 46 -13.67 9.07 -2.30
N HIS A 47 -14.53 9.83 -1.61
CA HIS A 47 -15.72 10.43 -2.22
C HIS A 47 -15.41 11.58 -3.19
N HIS A 48 -14.14 12.00 -3.33
CA HIS A 48 -13.71 12.94 -4.38
C HIS A 48 -13.48 12.24 -5.73
N LEU A 49 -13.31 10.92 -5.75
CA LEU A 49 -13.18 10.14 -6.99
C LEU A 49 -14.51 10.15 -7.74
N ALA A 50 -14.46 10.09 -9.07
CA ALA A 50 -15.66 9.84 -9.87
C ALA A 50 -16.25 8.46 -9.52
N PRO A 51 -17.57 8.23 -9.64
CA PRO A 51 -18.20 6.96 -9.23
C PRO A 51 -17.57 5.71 -9.86
N ALA A 52 -17.12 5.79 -11.11
CA ALA A 52 -16.41 4.70 -11.77
C ALA A 52 -15.04 4.42 -11.13
N GLN A 53 -14.32 5.47 -10.74
CA GLN A 53 -13.02 5.35 -10.08
C GLN A 53 -13.15 4.86 -8.63
N GLN A 54 -14.24 5.21 -7.93
CA GLN A 54 -14.52 4.63 -6.60
C GLN A 54 -14.71 3.11 -6.67
N ARG A 55 -15.45 2.62 -7.68
CA ARG A 55 -15.59 1.18 -7.94
C ARG A 55 -14.24 0.53 -8.28
N GLN A 56 -13.48 1.14 -9.18
CA GLN A 56 -12.14 0.66 -9.54
C GLN A 56 -11.19 0.62 -8.33
N LEU A 57 -11.21 1.62 -7.44
CA LEU A 57 -10.43 1.62 -6.21
C LEU A 57 -10.82 0.45 -5.30
N MET A 58 -12.12 0.18 -5.17
CA MET A 58 -12.61 -0.94 -4.35
C MET A 58 -12.18 -2.29 -4.95
N GLU A 59 -12.29 -2.46 -6.27
CA GLU A 59 -11.83 -3.66 -6.97
C GLU A 59 -10.33 -3.91 -6.77
N GLU A 60 -9.51 -2.87 -6.93
CA GLU A 60 -8.06 -2.95 -6.71
C GLU A 60 -7.71 -3.22 -5.24
N SER A 61 -8.40 -2.57 -4.30
CA SER A 61 -8.24 -2.78 -2.86
C SER A 61 -8.54 -4.22 -2.46
N CYS A 62 -9.68 -4.76 -2.91
CA CYS A 62 -10.06 -6.14 -2.66
C CYS A 62 -9.07 -7.14 -3.28
N ALA A 63 -8.60 -6.89 -4.51
CA ALA A 63 -7.62 -7.75 -5.16
C ALA A 63 -6.29 -7.78 -4.40
N VAL A 64 -5.79 -6.63 -3.94
CA VAL A 64 -4.55 -6.55 -3.14
C VAL A 64 -4.73 -7.20 -1.77
N ALA A 65 -5.84 -6.97 -1.08
CA ALA A 65 -6.14 -7.64 0.19
C ALA A 65 -6.20 -9.16 0.04
N THR A 66 -6.85 -9.66 -1.01
CA THR A 66 -6.95 -11.10 -1.32
C THR A 66 -5.57 -11.70 -1.59
N LEU A 67 -4.75 -11.01 -2.38
CA LEU A 67 -3.36 -11.42 -2.65
C LEU A 67 -2.53 -11.49 -1.36
N MET A 68 -2.63 -10.48 -0.49
CA MET A 68 -1.93 -10.45 0.80
C MET A 68 -2.39 -11.60 1.70
N GLU A 69 -3.70 -11.86 1.75
CA GLU A 69 -4.28 -12.95 2.55
C GLU A 69 -3.76 -14.31 2.09
N GLN A 70 -3.78 -14.59 0.79
CA GLN A 70 -3.29 -15.84 0.22
C GLN A 70 -1.78 -16.03 0.42
N ALA A 71 -1.01 -14.95 0.28
CA ALA A 71 0.44 -14.99 0.35
C ALA A 71 0.99 -15.13 1.77
N LEU A 72 0.32 -14.51 2.75
CA LEU A 72 0.85 -14.36 4.11
C LEU A 72 0.06 -15.12 5.16
N ARG A 73 -1.19 -15.52 4.86
CA ARG A 73 -2.13 -16.13 5.81
C ARG A 73 -2.22 -15.36 7.14
N PRO A 74 -2.49 -14.05 7.12
CA PRO A 74 -2.63 -13.26 8.34
C PRO A 74 -3.88 -13.64 9.11
N ASP A 75 -3.90 -13.33 10.41
CA ASP A 75 -5.11 -13.45 11.23
C ASP A 75 -6.17 -12.42 10.79
N LYS A 76 -5.74 -11.26 10.27
CA LYS A 76 -6.65 -10.22 9.76
C LYS A 76 -5.96 -9.29 8.74
N ILE A 77 -6.71 -8.79 7.74
CA ILE A 77 -6.32 -7.60 6.98
C ILE A 77 -6.95 -6.34 7.58
N ASN A 78 -6.16 -5.28 7.80
CA ASN A 78 -6.65 -3.94 8.09
C ASN A 78 -6.58 -3.07 6.83
N VAL A 79 -7.68 -2.38 6.50
CA VAL A 79 -7.77 -1.44 5.38
C VAL A 79 -8.26 -0.09 5.91
N ALA A 80 -7.58 1.00 5.58
CA ALA A 80 -7.97 2.34 6.04
C ALA A 80 -7.49 3.44 5.09
N ALA A 81 -8.35 4.44 4.87
CA ALA A 81 -7.98 5.75 4.37
C ALA A 81 -8.05 6.72 5.55
N LEU A 82 -6.92 7.34 5.90
CA LEU A 82 -6.80 8.27 7.03
C LEU A 82 -6.43 9.67 6.54
N GLY A 83 -5.15 9.90 6.20
CA GLY A 83 -4.73 11.13 5.54
C GLY A 83 -4.65 12.40 6.40
N ASN A 84 -4.68 12.30 7.74
CA ASN A 84 -4.64 13.47 8.62
C ASN A 84 -3.40 14.38 8.42
N LEU A 85 -2.23 13.80 8.13
CA LEU A 85 -0.97 14.54 7.92
C LEU A 85 -0.57 14.62 6.44
N VAL A 86 -0.86 13.58 5.65
CA VAL A 86 -0.59 13.55 4.21
C VAL A 86 -1.92 13.67 3.48
N PRO A 87 -2.22 14.82 2.85
CA PRO A 87 -3.55 15.08 2.31
C PRO A 87 -3.86 14.34 1.01
N GLN A 88 -2.85 13.81 0.32
CA GLN A 88 -3.06 13.02 -0.89
C GLN A 88 -3.77 11.71 -0.53
N LEU A 89 -4.90 11.41 -1.17
CA LEU A 89 -5.64 10.17 -0.95
C LEU A 89 -4.74 8.93 -1.09
N HIS A 90 -4.69 8.12 -0.04
CA HIS A 90 -4.00 6.84 -0.02
C HIS A 90 -4.74 5.84 0.88
N LEU A 91 -4.72 4.57 0.49
CA LEU A 91 -5.44 3.49 1.14
C LEU A 91 -4.46 2.42 1.62
N HIS A 92 -4.35 2.28 2.94
CA HIS A 92 -3.46 1.32 3.58
C HIS A 92 -4.06 -0.09 3.54
N HIS A 93 -3.20 -1.10 3.32
CA HIS A 93 -3.51 -2.53 3.41
C HIS A 93 -2.43 -3.19 4.26
N VAL A 94 -2.80 -3.70 5.43
CA VAL A 94 -1.85 -4.25 6.41
C VAL A 94 -2.26 -5.67 6.77
N ALA A 95 -1.34 -6.61 6.63
CA ALA A 95 -1.48 -7.97 7.16
C ALA A 95 -1.15 -7.98 8.66
N ARG A 96 -2.11 -8.43 9.47
CA ARG A 96 -2.03 -8.43 10.93
C ARG A 96 -1.96 -9.84 11.49
N PHE A 97 -1.21 -10.00 12.56
CA PHE A 97 -1.03 -11.26 13.27
C PHE A 97 -1.23 -11.02 14.76
N SER A 98 -1.79 -12.00 15.45
CA SER A 98 -1.98 -12.00 16.91
C SER A 98 -0.65 -11.86 17.68
N THR A 99 0.47 -12.14 17.02
CA THR A 99 1.83 -11.99 17.53
C THR A 99 2.50 -10.67 17.13
N ASP A 100 1.85 -9.82 16.31
CA ASP A 100 2.42 -8.53 15.91
C ASP A 100 2.41 -7.51 17.07
N LYS A 101 3.35 -6.57 17.04
CA LYS A 101 3.62 -5.65 18.16
C LYS A 101 2.44 -4.74 18.53
N ALA A 102 1.52 -4.50 17.60
CA ALA A 102 0.40 -3.60 17.81
C ALA A 102 -0.91 -4.33 18.08
N TRP A 103 -0.94 -5.67 18.01
CA TRP A 103 -2.16 -6.44 18.22
C TRP A 103 -2.72 -6.27 19.65
N PRO A 104 -4.05 -6.13 19.85
CA PRO A 104 -5.12 -6.08 18.83
C PRO A 104 -5.44 -4.66 18.32
N GLY A 105 -4.65 -3.66 18.71
CA GLY A 105 -4.84 -2.26 18.33
C GLY A 105 -4.44 -1.94 16.88
N PRO A 106 -4.70 -0.70 16.44
CA PRO A 106 -4.23 -0.20 15.15
C PRO A 106 -2.70 -0.07 15.12
N ILE A 107 -2.08 -0.23 13.94
CA ILE A 107 -0.63 -0.03 13.80
C ILE A 107 -0.22 1.46 13.79
N TRP A 108 -1.13 2.35 13.39
CA TRP A 108 -0.82 3.75 13.10
C TRP A 108 -0.51 4.52 14.40
N GLY A 109 0.78 4.85 14.60
CA GLY A 109 1.26 5.57 15.77
C GLY A 109 1.43 4.71 17.03
N ALA A 110 1.27 3.38 16.94
CA ALA A 110 1.43 2.48 18.08
C ALA A 110 2.88 2.35 18.53
N HIS A 111 3.81 2.27 17.56
CA HIS A 111 5.24 2.13 17.79
C HIS A 111 6.02 2.96 16.76
N PRO A 112 7.27 3.39 17.07
CA PRO A 112 8.15 3.98 16.07
C PRO A 112 8.39 3.02 14.90
N SER A 113 8.44 3.56 13.67
CA SER A 113 8.74 2.80 12.47
C SER A 113 10.14 2.18 12.55
N VAL A 114 10.29 0.93 12.11
CA VAL A 114 11.60 0.28 11.99
C VAL A 114 11.90 0.12 10.49
N PRO A 115 12.94 0.80 9.95
CA PRO A 115 13.26 0.67 8.53
C PRO A 115 13.63 -0.76 8.18
N TYR A 116 13.43 -1.14 6.92
CA TYR A 116 14.08 -2.32 6.37
C TYR A 116 15.58 -2.06 6.23
N GLU A 117 16.40 -3.09 6.44
CA GLU A 117 17.74 -3.12 5.86
C GLU A 117 17.64 -3.04 4.33
N GLU A 118 18.55 -2.31 3.67
CA GLU A 118 18.42 -2.02 2.22
C GLU A 118 18.30 -3.30 1.38
N ALA A 119 19.13 -4.31 1.64
CA ALA A 119 19.06 -5.59 0.95
C ALA A 119 17.71 -6.30 1.19
N ALA A 120 17.18 -6.24 2.41
CA ALA A 120 15.89 -6.83 2.75
C ALA A 120 14.74 -6.09 2.05
N LEU A 121 14.81 -4.75 1.95
CA LEU A 121 13.82 -3.95 1.24
C LEU A 121 13.75 -4.32 -0.24
N LEU A 122 14.91 -4.52 -0.88
CA LEU A 122 14.99 -4.90 -2.29
C LEU A 122 14.40 -6.28 -2.53
N VAL A 123 14.71 -7.25 -1.66
CA VAL A 123 14.14 -8.61 -1.73
C VAL A 123 12.63 -8.58 -1.52
N GLU A 124 12.15 -7.84 -0.52
CA GLU A 124 10.72 -7.72 -0.22
C GLU A 124 9.97 -7.05 -1.38
N ALA A 125 10.51 -5.95 -1.93
CA ALA A 125 9.93 -5.28 -3.08
C ALA A 125 9.89 -6.16 -4.33
N ALA A 126 10.94 -6.93 -4.61
CA ALA A 126 10.96 -7.89 -5.71
C ALA A 126 9.91 -9.00 -5.51
N SER A 127 9.83 -9.53 -4.28
CA SER A 127 8.86 -10.54 -3.87
C SER A 127 7.41 -10.06 -4.05
N TRP A 128 7.11 -8.80 -3.71
CA TRP A 128 5.79 -8.23 -3.95
C TRP A 128 5.50 -7.96 -5.42
N ARG A 129 6.47 -7.47 -6.19
CA ARG A 129 6.29 -7.28 -7.65
C ARG A 129 5.91 -8.58 -8.35
N LEU A 130 6.55 -9.70 -8.00
CA LEU A 130 6.20 -11.02 -8.53
C LEU A 130 4.77 -11.44 -8.17
N LYS A 131 4.34 -11.20 -6.94
CA LYS A 131 2.97 -11.50 -6.50
C LYS A 131 1.93 -10.61 -7.20
N LEU A 132 2.22 -9.31 -7.29
CA LEU A 132 1.35 -8.31 -7.92
C LEU A 132 1.21 -8.52 -9.43
N ALA A 133 2.21 -9.10 -10.09
CA ALA A 133 2.12 -9.46 -11.51
C ALA A 133 0.99 -10.45 -11.85
N ASN A 134 0.42 -11.13 -10.84
CA ASN A 134 -0.76 -11.98 -11.01
C ASN A 134 -2.08 -11.19 -11.00
N LEU A 135 -2.08 -9.91 -10.62
CA LEU A 135 -3.27 -9.06 -10.65
C LEU A 135 -3.47 -8.48 -12.05
N ALA A 136 -4.71 -8.55 -12.53
CA ALA A 136 -5.08 -8.00 -13.84
C ALA A 136 -4.75 -6.50 -13.91
N GLY A 137 -4.03 -6.10 -14.97
CA GLY A 137 -3.67 -4.71 -15.22
C GLY A 137 -2.52 -4.15 -14.37
N PHE A 138 -1.88 -4.97 -13.53
CA PHE A 138 -0.66 -4.54 -12.84
C PHE A 138 0.50 -4.39 -13.83
N SER A 139 1.14 -3.23 -13.79
CA SER A 139 2.35 -2.90 -14.55
C SER A 139 3.47 -2.59 -13.57
N PRO A 140 4.53 -3.41 -13.50
CA PRO A 140 5.66 -3.13 -12.62
C PRO A 140 6.36 -1.86 -13.11
N LEU A 141 6.65 -0.94 -12.18
CA LEU A 141 7.54 0.17 -12.48
C LEU A 141 8.96 -0.27 -12.13
N GLY A 142 9.87 0.01 -13.08
CA GLY A 142 11.30 -0.20 -12.90
C GLY A 142 11.80 0.45 -11.61
N THR A 143 12.94 0.00 -11.12
CA THR A 143 13.61 0.69 -10.02
C THR A 143 13.92 2.12 -10.47
N ASP A 144 13.08 3.09 -10.09
CA ASP A 144 13.44 4.48 -10.26
C ASP A 144 14.75 4.71 -9.50
N ASN A 145 15.74 5.22 -10.25
CA ASN A 145 17.03 5.74 -9.81
C ASN A 145 16.84 6.87 -8.79
#